data_AF-A0AAW9ABU7-F1
#
_entry.id   AF-A0AAW9ABU7-F1
#
_cell.length_a   1.000
_cell.length_b   1.000
_cell.length_c   1.000
_cell.angle_alpha   90.00
_cell.angle_beta   90.00
_cell.angle_gamma   90.00
#
_symmetry.space_group_name_H-M   'P 1'
#
loop_
_entity.id
_entity.type
_entity.pdbx_description
1 polymer ?
#
loop_
_entity_poly.entity_id
_entity_poly.type
_entity_poly.pdbx_seq_one_letter_code
_entity_poly.pdbx_strand_id
1 'polypeptide(L)' 'MTTPKYIDIALIIFLGYFAIDRFSKGQTGIAIMFTVLSLMNIFVLIMKIKQDKKQVKDPK' A
#
# COMPACT_ATOMS: atom_id res chain seq x y z
N MET A 1 -6.62 1.97 -15.58
CA MET A 1 -5.69 3.01 -15.09
C MET A 1 -4.50 2.33 -14.44
N THR A 2 -3.40 2.21 -15.17
CA THR A 2 -2.14 1.60 -14.71
C THR A 2 -1.42 2.56 -13.78
N THR A 3 -1.83 2.63 -12.51
CA THR A 3 -0.96 3.23 -11.48
C THR A 3 0.37 2.45 -11.54
N PRO A 4 1.51 3.10 -11.78
CA PRO A 4 2.80 2.41 -11.87
C PRO A 4 3.02 1.64 -10.58
N LYS A 5 3.28 0.33 -10.66
CA LYS A 5 3.56 -0.53 -9.48
C LYS A 5 4.60 0.10 -8.54
N TYR A 6 5.52 0.88 -9.08
CA TYR A 6 6.52 1.65 -8.35
C TYR A 6 5.95 2.77 -7.46
N ILE A 7 4.89 3.46 -7.91
CA ILE A 7 4.22 4.50 -7.11
C ILE A 7 3.51 3.87 -5.92
N ASP A 8 2.82 2.74 -6.14
CA ASP A 8 2.15 2.02 -5.05
C ASP A 8 3.18 1.56 -3.99
N ILE A 9 4.35 1.07 -4.40
CA ILE A 9 5.45 0.67 -3.48
C ILE A 9 6.04 1.88 -2.74
N ALA A 10 6.34 2.98 -3.46
CA ALA A 10 6.89 4.19 -2.85
C ALA A 10 5.91 4.79 -1.81
N LEU A 11 4.61 4.77 -2.11
CA LEU A 11 3.56 5.24 -1.22
C LEU A 11 3.47 4.38 0.06
N ILE A 12 3.59 3.05 -0.05
CA ILE A 12 3.61 2.14 1.11
C ILE A 12 4.81 2.45 2.03
N ILE A 13 6.00 2.63 1.47
CA ILE A 13 7.22 2.96 2.23
C ILE A 13 7.07 4.33 2.91
N PHE A 14 6.56 5.32 2.16
CA PHE A 14 6.31 6.67 2.69
C PHE A 14 5.31 6.66 3.85
N LEU A 15 4.15 5.99 3.67
CA LEU A 15 3.13 5.86 4.70
C LEU A 15 3.64 5.11 5.94
N GLY A 16 4.44 4.05 5.74
CA GLY A 16 5.06 3.31 6.84
C GLY A 16 6.01 4.17 7.67
N TYR A 17 6.88 4.94 7.00
CA TYR A 17 7.77 5.89 7.68
C TYR A 17 6.98 6.97 8.42
N PHE A 18 5.95 7.53 7.78
CA PHE A 18 5.12 8.58 8.36
C PHE A 18 4.32 8.08 9.57
N ALA A 19 3.86 6.82 9.54
CA ALA A 19 3.20 6.19 10.67
C ALA A 19 4.15 6.05 11.87
N ILE A 20 5.40 5.60 11.64
CA ILE A 20 6.42 5.48 12.70
C ILE A 20 6.76 6.86 13.28
N ASP A 21 7.00 7.87 12.44
CA ASP A 21 7.27 9.24 12.89
C ASP A 21 6.11 9.83 13.72
N ARG A 22 4.86 9.58 13.31
CA ARG A 22 3.67 10.01 14.05
C ARG A 22 3.51 9.26 15.38
N PHE A 23 3.87 7.99 15.45
CA PHE A 23 3.93 7.23 16.70
C PHE A 23 4.97 7.84 17.66
N SER A 24 6.17 8.18 17.16
CA SER A 24 7.22 8.81 17.95
C SER A 24 6.84 10.22 18.45
N LYS A 25 5.98 10.94 17.73
CA LYS A 25 5.43 12.25 18.13
C LYS A 25 4.23 12.17 19.07
N GLY A 26 3.82 10.98 19.52
CA GLY A 26 2.70 10.80 20.45
C GLY A 26 1.32 11.00 19.85
N GLN A 27 1.20 11.12 18.52
CA GLN A 27 -0.08 11.28 17.81
C GLN A 27 -0.66 9.93 17.41
N THR A 28 -1.00 9.13 18.42
CA THR A 28 -1.41 7.72 18.27
C THR A 28 -2.63 7.54 17.36
N GLY A 29 -3.63 8.43 17.43
CA GLY A 29 -4.83 8.33 16.60
C GLY A 29 -4.56 8.48 15.10
N ILE A 30 -3.71 9.46 14.74
CA ILE A 30 -3.32 9.70 13.34
C ILE A 30 -2.38 8.59 12.85
N ALA A 31 -1.47 8.13 13.72
CA ALA A 31 -0.55 7.04 13.39
C ALA A 31 -1.30 5.75 13.05
N ILE A 32 -2.33 5.37 13.83
CA ILE A 32 -3.17 4.20 13.53
C ILE A 32 -3.88 4.36 12.17
N MET A 33 -4.42 5.55 11.89
CA MET A 33 -5.05 5.84 10.59
C MET A 33 -4.09 5.59 9.43
N PHE A 34 -2.85 6.11 9.52
CA PHE A 34 -1.82 5.91 8.49
C PHE A 34 -1.40 4.44 8.36
N THR A 35 -1.32 3.71 9.48
CA THR A 35 -1.04 2.27 9.45
C THR A 35 -2.12 1.49 8.70
N VAL A 36 -3.40 1.76 9.00
CA VAL A 36 -4.52 1.11 8.30
C VAL A 36 -4.52 1.48 6.81
N LEU A 37 -4.27 2.75 6.48
CA LEU A 37 -4.16 3.21 5.10
C LEU A 37 -3.03 2.51 4.34
N SER A 38 -1.88 2.31 4.99
CA SER A 38 -0.74 1.59 4.43
C SER A 38 -1.09 0.12 4.17
N LEU A 39 -1.73 -0.55 5.14
CA LEU A 39 -2.21 -1.93 4.97
C LEU A 39 -3.21 -2.07 3.82
N MET A 40 -4.10 -1.10 3.66
CA MET A 40 -5.07 -1.08 2.55
C MET A 40 -4.37 -0.94 1.18
N ASN A 41 -3.33 -0.10 1.09
CA ASN A 41 -2.52 0.04 -0.12
C ASN A 41 -1.73 -1.24 -0.45
N ILE A 42 -1.15 -1.90 0.56
CA ILE A 42 -0.49 -3.20 0.40
C ILE A 42 -1.50 -4.23 -0.14
N PHE A 43 -2.71 -4.26 0.41
CA PHE A 43 -3.75 -5.19 -0.01
C PHE A 43 -4.18 -4.98 -1.47
N VAL A 44 -4.38 -3.73 -1.89
CA VAL A 44 -4.68 -3.37 -3.29
C VAL A 44 -3.55 -3.78 -4.22
N LEU A 45 -2.29 -3.56 -3.82
CA LEU A 45 -1.12 -4.00 -4.58
C LEU A 45 -1.11 -5.53 -4.78
N ILE A 46 -1.38 -6.30 -3.72
CA ILE A 46 -1.46 -7.77 -3.79
C ILE A 46 -2.59 -8.21 -4.71
N MET A 47 -3.76 -7.57 -4.63
CA MET A 47 -4.88 -7.86 -5.52
C MET A 47 -4.55 -7.56 -6.97
N LYS A 48 -3.94 -6.40 -7.27
CA LYS A 48 -3.44 -6.06 -8.61
C LYS A 48 -2.47 -7.12 -9.13
N ILE A 49 -1.49 -7.54 -8.32
CA ILE A 49 -0.51 -8.58 -8.72
C ILE A 49 -1.21 -9.92 -9.01
N LYS A 50 -2.22 -10.29 -8.21
CA LYS A 50 -3.02 -11.51 -8.44
C LYS A 50 -3.86 -11.41 -9.71
N GLN A 51 -4.44 -10.25 -10.02
CA GLN A 51 -5.19 -10.01 -11.25
C GLN A 51 -4.28 -10.06 -12.49
N ASP A 52 -3.10 -9.43 -12.42
CA ASP A 52 -2.04 -9.53 -13.44
C ASP A 52 -1.71 -11.00 -13.73
N LYS A 53 -1.46 -11.81 -12.69
CA LYS A 53 -1.15 -13.24 -12.84
C LYS A 53 -2.32 -14.06 -13.39
N LYS A 54 -3.57 -13.69 -13.09
CA LYS A 54 -4.76 -14.35 -13.65
C LYS A 54 -4.94 -14.03 -15.13
N GLN A 55 -4.74 -12.77 -15.56
CA GLN A 55 -4.82 -12.40 -16.98
C GLN A 55 -3.72 -13.06 -17.82
N VAL A 56 -2.52 -13.27 -17.28
CA VAL A 56 -1.44 -13.97 -18.00
C VAL A 56 -1.67 -15.49 -18.11
N LYS A 57 -2.48 -16.08 -17.22
CA LYS A 57 -2.76 -17.53 -17.23
C LYS A 57 -3.98 -17.95 -18.05
N ASP A 58 -4.80 -16.99 -18.49
CA ASP A 58 -5.93 -17.21 -19.40
C ASP A 58 -5.63 -16.48 -20.73
N PRO A 59 -4.71 -17.01 -21.56
CA PRO A 59 -4.61 -16.55 -22.94
C PRO A 59 -5.86 -17.04 -23.67
N LYS A 60 -6.84 -16.15 -23.83
CA LYS A 60 -7.84 -16.31 -24.89
C LYS A 60 -7.17 -16.21 -26.26
#